data_AF-A0A3M1QQS2-F1
#
_entry.id   AF-A0A3M1QQS2-F1
#
_cell.length_a   1.000
_cell.length_b   1.000
_cell.length_c   1.000
_cell.angle_alpha   90.00
_cell.angle_beta   90.00
_cell.angle_gamma   90.00
#
_symmetry.space_group_name_H-M   'P 1'
#
loop_
_entity.id
_entity.type
_entity.pdbx_description
1 polymer ?
#
loop_
_entity_poly.entity_id
_entity_poly.type
_entity_poly.pdbx_seq_one_letter_code
_entity_poly.pdbx_strand_id
1 'polypeptide(L)'
;MLNYPSLLAAPVGRNDECNTIVTWLHDPDYRLITLMGPGGIGKTTLAHYVVHSLHDAFHDGVYFVPLDSIPSTALLLPTLIQTLG
;
A
#
# COMPACT_ATOMS: atom_id res chain seq x y z
N MET A 1 4.50 5.29 15.19
CA MET A 1 3.22 6.00 14.92
C MET A 1 2.78 5.53 13.55
N LEU A 2 1.58 4.95 13.39
CA LEU A 2 1.15 4.36 12.13
C LEU A 2 1.04 5.45 11.06
N ASN A 3 1.93 5.43 10.05
CA ASN A 3 1.91 6.41 8.96
C ASN A 3 1.03 5.92 7.81
N TYR A 4 -0.18 5.45 8.10
CA TYR A 4 -1.17 5.08 7.10
C TYR A 4 -2.58 5.41 7.62
N PRO A 5 -3.53 5.78 6.73
CA PRO A 5 -4.83 6.28 7.15
C PRO A 5 -5.67 5.21 7.88
N SER A 6 -6.62 5.70 8.70
CA SER A 6 -7.56 4.90 9.49
C SER A 6 -8.26 3.82 8.65
N LEU A 7 -8.60 2.69 9.31
CA LEU A 7 -9.28 1.55 8.70
C LEU A 7 -10.41 2.00 7.75
N LEU A 8 -10.28 1.63 6.47
CA LEU A 8 -11.30 1.89 5.47
C LEU A 8 -12.35 0.77 5.51
N ALA A 9 -13.59 1.12 5.15
CA ALA A 9 -14.61 0.12 4.86
C ALA A 9 -14.12 -0.81 3.73
N ALA A 10 -14.52 -2.09 3.80
CA ALA A 10 -14.17 -3.07 2.77
C ALA A 10 -14.60 -2.59 1.38
N PRO A 11 -13.72 -2.65 0.36
CA PRO A 11 -14.10 -2.22 -0.98
C PRO A 11 -15.14 -3.20 -1.57
N VAL A 12 -16.27 -2.65 -2.00
CA VAL A 12 -17.41 -3.43 -2.51
C VAL A 12 -17.03 -4.15 -3.81
N GLY A 13 -17.27 -5.45 -3.86
CA GLY A 13 -17.08 -6.27 -5.08
C GLY A 13 -15.62 -6.48 -5.47
N ARG A 14 -14.67 -6.30 -4.53
CA ARG A 14 -13.22 -6.37 -4.77
C ARG A 14 -12.53 -7.45 -3.95
N ASN A 15 -13.28 -8.40 -3.41
CA ASN A 15 -12.76 -9.42 -2.48
C ASN A 15 -11.69 -10.28 -3.16
N ASP A 16 -11.90 -10.62 -4.44
CA ASP A 16 -10.97 -11.46 -5.20
C ASP A 16 -9.64 -10.74 -5.44
N GLU A 17 -9.68 -9.45 -5.79
CA GLU A 17 -8.46 -8.65 -5.90
C GLU A 17 -7.75 -8.49 -4.55
N CYS A 18 -8.48 -8.28 -3.46
CA CYS A 18 -7.89 -8.23 -2.11
C CYS A 18 -7.13 -9.52 -1.81
N ASN A 19 -7.79 -10.66 -1.98
CA ASN A 19 -7.22 -11.98 -1.72
C ASN A 19 -6.00 -12.27 -2.59
N THR A 20 -6.05 -11.85 -3.86
CA THR A 20 -4.92 -12.01 -4.80
C THR A 20 -3.71 -11.20 -4.34
N ILE A 21 -3.90 -9.93 -3.97
CA ILE A 21 -2.80 -9.06 -3.51
C ILE A 21 -2.21 -9.60 -2.20
N VAL A 22 -3.04 -10.02 -1.25
CA VAL A 22 -2.60 -10.65 0.01
C VAL A 22 -1.77 -11.91 -0.27
N THR A 23 -2.25 -12.78 -1.16
CA THR A 23 -1.54 -14.01 -1.54
C THR A 23 -0.18 -13.71 -2.14
N TRP A 24 -0.10 -12.76 -3.07
CA TRP A 24 1.18 -12.36 -3.67
C TRP A 24 2.12 -11.72 -2.64
N LEU A 25 1.63 -10.88 -1.73
CA LEU A 25 2.47 -10.26 -0.71
C LEU A 25 3.05 -11.24 0.32
N HIS A 26 2.45 -12.42 0.48
CA HIS A 26 2.99 -13.50 1.31
C HIS A 26 4.04 -14.35 0.59
N ASP A 27 4.10 -14.31 -0.73
CA ASP A 27 5.04 -15.08 -1.52
C ASP A 27 6.37 -14.30 -1.68
N PRO A 28 7.50 -14.84 -1.19
CA PRO A 28 8.79 -14.14 -1.21
C PRO A 28 9.33 -13.86 -2.62
N ASP A 29 8.79 -14.50 -3.67
CA ASP A 29 9.14 -14.24 -5.06
C ASP A 29 8.48 -12.95 -5.60
N TYR A 30 7.43 -12.44 -4.95
CA TYR A 30 6.74 -11.21 -5.32
C TYR A 30 7.07 -10.06 -4.35
N ARG A 31 7.93 -9.14 -4.79
CA ARG A 31 8.40 -8.00 -3.97
C ARG A 31 7.82 -6.65 -4.36
N LEU A 32 7.11 -6.59 -5.49
CA LEU A 32 6.50 -5.37 -6.02
C LEU A 32 5.20 -5.71 -6.73
N ILE A 33 4.14 -5.02 -6.34
CA ILE A 33 2.83 -5.12 -6.97
C ILE A 33 2.42 -3.72 -7.44
N THR A 34 2.07 -3.61 -8.73
CA THR A 34 1.58 -2.36 -9.33
C THR A 34 0.10 -2.47 -9.63
N LEU A 35 -0.73 -1.64 -8.99
CA LEU A 35 -2.17 -1.56 -9.27
C LEU A 35 -2.44 -0.60 -10.43
N MET A 36 -2.89 -1.13 -11.55
CA MET A 36 -3.21 -0.36 -12.77
C MET A 36 -4.72 -0.24 -12.98
N GLY A 37 -5.17 0.91 -13.50
CA GLY A 37 -6.57 1.12 -13.87
C GLY A 37 -6.97 2.59 -13.93
N PRO A 38 -8.19 2.89 -14.43
CA PRO A 38 -8.69 4.25 -14.59
C PRO A 38 -8.68 5.09 -13.30
N GLY A 39 -8.71 6.42 -13.45
CA GLY A 39 -8.91 7.34 -12.32
C GLY A 39 -10.21 7.04 -11.59
N GLY A 40 -10.22 7.17 -10.25
CA GLY A 40 -11.43 6.98 -9.44
C GLY A 40 -11.90 5.53 -9.22
N ILE A 41 -11.25 4.53 -9.82
CA ILE A 41 -11.67 3.11 -9.70
C ILE A 41 -11.41 2.47 -8.32
N GLY A 42 -10.83 3.22 -7.37
CA GLY A 42 -10.61 2.76 -6.00
C GLY A 42 -9.27 2.06 -5.72
N LYS A 43 -8.24 2.27 -6.56
CA LYS A 43 -6.90 1.64 -6.36
C LYS A 43 -6.28 1.96 -4.99
N THR A 44 -6.31 3.24 -4.59
CA THR A 44 -5.78 3.68 -3.29
C THR A 44 -6.57 3.07 -2.14
N THR A 45 -7.91 3.01 -2.26
CA THR A 45 -8.78 2.35 -1.28
C THR A 45 -8.45 0.87 -1.13
N LEU A 46 -8.26 0.15 -2.24
CA LEU A 46 -7.88 -1.25 -2.25
C LEU A 46 -6.51 -1.48 -1.58
N ALA A 47 -5.50 -0.68 -1.94
CA ALA A 47 -4.16 -0.78 -1.36
C ALA A 47 -4.18 -0.55 0.16
N HIS A 48 -4.90 0.48 0.63
CA HIS A 48 -5.02 0.77 2.06
C HIS A 48 -5.74 -0.35 2.82
N TYR A 49 -6.82 -0.90 2.25
CA TYR A 49 -7.54 -2.00 2.86
C TYR A 49 -6.65 -3.26 3.01
N VAL A 50 -5.92 -3.62 1.95
CA VAL A 50 -5.00 -4.77 1.97
C VAL A 50 -3.87 -4.56 2.98
N VAL A 51 -3.24 -3.38 3.00
CA VAL A 51 -2.19 -3.03 3.98
C VAL A 51 -2.69 -3.18 5.41
N HIS A 52 -3.91 -2.72 5.69
CA HIS A 52 -4.49 -2.87 7.03
C HIS A 52 -4.68 -4.35 7.42
N SER A 53 -5.01 -5.19 6.44
CA SER A 53 -5.18 -6.64 6.63
C SER A 53 -3.85 -7.36 6.94
N LEU A 54 -2.72 -6.74 6.57
CA LEU A 54 -1.38 -7.32 6.63
C LEU A 54 -0.49 -6.69 7.71
N HIS A 55 -1.03 -5.79 8.54
CA HIS A 55 -0.25 -5.08 9.55
C HIS A 55 0.58 -6.01 10.43
N ASP A 56 0.02 -7.15 10.84
CA ASP A 56 0.70 -8.11 11.72
C ASP A 56 1.57 -9.12 10.97
N ALA A 57 1.57 -9.11 9.63
CA ALA A 57 2.32 -10.05 8.79
C ALA A 57 3.76 -9.61 8.51
N PHE A 58 4.06 -8.31 8.63
CA PHE A 58 5.37 -7.74 8.32
C PHE A 58 6.08 -7.28 9.60
N HIS A 59 7.19 -7.93 9.94
CA HIS A 59 7.94 -7.67 11.17
C HIS A 59 8.44 -6.22 11.29
N ASP A 60 8.92 -5.67 10.16
CA ASP A 60 9.42 -4.30 10.09
C ASP A 60 8.29 -3.27 9.97
N GLY A 61 7.02 -3.72 9.96
CA GLY A 61 5.83 -2.89 9.85
C GLY A 61 5.43 -2.57 8.41
N VAL A 62 4.39 -1.74 8.29
CA VAL A 62 3.85 -1.30 6.99
C VAL A 62 3.81 0.22 6.92
N TYR A 63 4.27 0.76 5.80
CA TYR A 63 4.45 2.20 5.60
C TYR A 63 3.70 2.66 4.35
N PHE A 64 3.01 3.80 4.45
CA PHE A 64 2.44 4.48 3.29
C PHE A 64 3.28 5.71 2.95
N VAL A 65 3.66 5.83 1.68
CA VAL A 65 4.47 6.92 1.16
C VAL A 65 3.71 7.59 0.02
N PRO A 66 3.04 8.73 0.25
CA PRO A 66 2.35 9.46 -0.81
C PRO A 66 3.37 10.09 -1.77
N LEU A 67 3.45 9.57 -2.99
CA LEU A 67 4.38 10.07 -4.02
C LEU A 67 3.83 11.27 -4.80
N ASP A 68 2.52 11.53 -4.71
CA ASP A 68 1.84 12.63 -5.41
C ASP A 68 2.34 14.02 -5.00
N SER A 69 2.85 14.13 -3.77
CA SER A 69 3.30 15.37 -3.15
C SER A 69 4.80 15.61 -3.34
N ILE A 70 5.50 14.75 -4.08
CA ILE A 70 6.96 14.82 -4.26
C ILE A 70 7.28 15.59 -5.55
N PRO A 71 7.80 16.83 -5.48
CA PRO A 71 7.92 17.70 -6.64
C PRO A 71 9.09 17.34 -7.57
N SER A 72 9.99 16.44 -7.15
CA SER A 72 11.09 15.95 -7.99
C SER A 72 11.62 14.59 -7.54
N THR A 73 12.17 13.81 -8.47
CA THR A 73 12.82 12.51 -8.22
C THR A 73 13.95 12.61 -7.19
N ALA A 74 14.64 13.75 -7.10
CA ALA A 74 15.71 13.99 -6.13
C ALA A 74 15.23 13.93 -4.67
N LEU A 75 13.93 14.14 -4.42
CA LEU A 75 13.32 14.09 -3.10
C LEU A 75 12.70 12.73 -2.75
N LEU A 76 12.73 11.75 -3.67
CA LEU A 76 12.17 10.41 -3.41
C LEU A 76 12.90 9.70 -2.27
N LEU A 77 14.23 9.56 -2.36
CA LEU A 77 15.03 8.87 -1.35
C LEU A 77 14.93 9.56 0.03
N PRO A 78 15.08 10.89 0.15
CA PRO A 78 14.86 11.58 1.43
C PRO A 78 13.48 11.32 2.03
N THR A 79 12.42 11.33 1.22
CA THR A 79 11.05 11.09 1.68
C THR A 79 10.87 9.66 2.17
N LEU A 80 11.43 8.68 1.46
CA LEU A 80 11.42 7.27 1.88
C LEU A 80 12.12 7.08 3.22
N ILE A 81 13.34 7.62 3.36
CA ILE A 81 14.14 7.52 4.60
C ILE A 81 13.38 8.14 5.76
N GLN A 82 12.86 9.36 5.59
CA GLN A 82 12.08 10.04 6.63
C GLN A 82 10.85 9.22 7.08
N THR A 83 10.21 8.53 6.14
CA THR A 83 9.01 7.73 6.45
C THR A 83 9.34 6.45 7.22
N LEU A 84 10.48 5.82 6.93
CA LEU A 84 10.90 4.57 7.55
C LEU A 84 11.44 4.77 8.98
N GLY A 85 12.02 5.94 9.27
CA GLY A 85 12.61 6.30 10.56
C GLY A 85 14.13 6.16 10.56
#